data_AF-A0A9W7Y8H5-F1
#
_entry.id   AF-A0A9W7Y8H5-F1
#
_cell.length_a   1.000
_cell.length_b   1.000
_cell.length_c   1.000
_cell.angle_alpha   90.00
_cell.angle_beta   90.00
_cell.angle_gamma   90.00
#
_symmetry.space_group_name_H-M   'P 1'
#
loop_
_entity.id
_entity.type
_entity.pdbx_description
1 polymer ?
#
loop_
_entity_poly.entity_id
_entity_poly.type
_entity_poly.pdbx_seq_one_letter_code
_entity_poly.pdbx_strand_id
1 'polypeptide(L)'
;MDAVKLYTSSAEREVFETMGALYAIIMSLEYLERAFARDSVSAGDYTAECNKLLLQYKSVSQMVSNEELGEFTVKYRLNCPAAKRRLEVGIPSTIEHSNIGSGLSVNNAKHVAKAIRDFITTMDGLNLNMRSVDKLHPLLSDLLQSINAAPFVPGDFEWKQVFRDWLIRLNQMKASDELDDDQVRQLMFEVEKAYNDFNDLLDHSE
;
A
#
# COMPACT_ATOMS: atom_id res chain seq x y z
N MET A 1 -28.77 12.37 38.45
CA MET A 1 -28.59 11.63 37.19
C MET A 1 -27.30 10.86 37.32
N ASP A 2 -27.38 9.53 37.38
CA ASP A 2 -26.17 8.69 37.39
C ASP A 2 -25.46 8.80 36.03
N ALA A 3 -24.13 8.82 36.07
CA ALA A 3 -23.31 8.88 34.86
C ALA A 3 -23.50 7.61 34.03
N VAL A 4 -23.79 7.77 32.73
CA VAL A 4 -23.92 6.65 31.79
C VAL A 4 -22.54 6.02 31.61
N LYS A 5 -22.43 4.72 31.90
CA LYS A 5 -21.19 3.96 31.71
C LYS A 5 -21.12 3.44 30.28
N LEU A 6 -19.94 3.56 29.67
CA LEU A 6 -19.68 3.10 28.30
C LEU A 6 -19.70 1.57 28.20
N TYR A 7 -19.31 0.86 29.26
CA TYR A 7 -19.29 -0.59 29.32
C TYR A 7 -19.72 -1.09 30.71
N THR A 8 -20.19 -2.33 30.75
CA THR A 8 -20.64 -3.04 31.95
C THR A 8 -19.83 -4.30 32.24
N SER A 9 -19.08 -4.81 31.27
CA SER A 9 -18.22 -5.98 31.40
C SER A 9 -16.79 -5.74 30.93
N SER A 10 -15.86 -6.60 31.36
CA SER A 10 -14.46 -6.54 30.91
C SER A 10 -14.32 -6.81 29.40
N ALA A 11 -15.12 -7.73 28.86
CA ALA A 11 -15.11 -8.05 27.43
C ALA A 11 -15.60 -6.85 26.59
N GLU A 12 -16.67 -6.19 27.04
CA GLU A 12 -17.21 -4.99 26.38
C GLU A 12 -16.21 -3.83 26.41
N ARG A 13 -15.47 -3.67 27.51
CA ARG A 13 -14.37 -2.70 27.60
C ARG A 13 -13.29 -2.94 26.55
N GLU A 14 -12.86 -4.18 26.37
CA GLU A 14 -11.83 -4.56 25.40
C GLU A 14 -12.26 -4.28 23.95
N VAL A 15 -13.54 -4.51 23.64
CA VAL A 15 -14.13 -4.13 22.34
C VAL A 15 -14.07 -2.61 22.13
N PHE A 16 -14.45 -1.82 23.13
CA PHE A 16 -14.37 -0.35 23.03
C PHE A 16 -12.93 0.18 22.95
N GLU A 17 -11.97 -0.44 23.65
CA GLU A 17 -10.54 -0.10 23.53
C GLU A 17 -10.02 -0.39 22.12
N THR A 18 -10.39 -1.53 21.54
CA THR A 18 -10.03 -1.90 20.16
C THR A 18 -10.65 -0.95 19.13
N MET A 19 -11.94 -0.62 19.29
CA MET A 19 -12.62 0.39 18.46
C MET A 19 -12.00 1.78 18.61
N GLY A 20 -11.58 2.15 19.82
CA GLY A 20 -10.88 3.41 20.09
C GLY A 20 -9.53 3.48 19.38
N ALA A 21 -8.76 2.39 19.38
CA ALA A 21 -7.52 2.29 18.63
C ALA A 21 -7.75 2.42 17.11
N LEU A 22 -8.76 1.74 16.57
CA LEU A 22 -9.14 1.85 15.16
C LEU A 22 -9.51 3.29 14.78
N TYR A 23 -10.32 3.96 15.61
CA TYR A 23 -10.67 5.38 15.42
C TYR A 23 -9.43 6.27 15.40
N ALA A 24 -8.52 6.08 16.36
CA ALA A 24 -7.30 6.86 16.47
C ALA A 24 -6.41 6.69 15.23
N ILE A 25 -6.26 5.47 14.71
CA ILE A 25 -5.47 5.19 13.51
C ILE A 25 -6.07 5.88 12.29
N ILE A 26 -7.39 5.74 12.07
CA ILE A 26 -8.08 6.36 10.91
C ILE A 26 -7.94 7.89 10.95
N MET A 27 -8.17 8.50 12.12
CA MET A 27 -8.03 9.95 12.27
C MET A 27 -6.58 10.42 12.10
N SER A 28 -5.61 9.67 12.63
CA SER A 28 -4.19 9.99 12.47
C SER A 28 -3.77 9.93 11.01
N LEU A 29 -4.24 8.93 10.26
CA LEU A 29 -3.99 8.81 8.83
C LEU A 29 -4.61 9.98 8.04
N GLU A 30 -5.84 10.39 8.38
CA GLU A 30 -6.48 11.56 7.74
C GLU A 30 -5.70 12.85 7.98
N TYR A 31 -5.24 13.08 9.22
CA TYR A 31 -4.42 14.26 9.52
C TYR A 31 -3.05 14.20 8.85
N LEU A 32 -2.43 13.02 8.76
CA LEU A 32 -1.16 12.81 8.07
C LEU A 32 -1.29 13.11 6.58
N GLU A 33 -2.32 12.61 5.90
CA GLU A 33 -2.61 12.93 4.49
C GLU A 33 -2.79 14.44 4.28
N ARG A 34 -3.56 15.09 5.15
CA ARG A 34 -3.81 16.54 5.05
C ARG A 34 -2.56 17.37 5.34
N ALA A 35 -1.69 16.91 6.24
CA ALA A 35 -0.43 17.56 6.54
C ALA A 35 0.54 17.45 5.35
N PHE A 36 0.61 16.28 4.71
CA PHE A 36 1.40 16.08 3.50
C PHE A 36 0.86 16.90 2.32
N ALA A 37 -0.46 16.94 2.12
CA ALA A 37 -1.09 17.78 1.08
C ALA A 37 -0.88 19.29 1.28
N ARG A 38 -0.56 19.72 2.51
CA ARG A 38 -0.21 21.10 2.87
C ARG A 38 1.30 21.34 2.94
N ASP A 39 2.10 20.39 2.47
CA ASP A 39 3.56 20.44 2.48
C ASP A 39 4.14 20.70 3.88
N SER A 40 3.45 20.24 4.93
CA SER A 40 3.84 20.43 6.33
C SER A 40 4.72 19.29 6.85
N VAL A 41 4.88 18.21 6.08
CA VAL A 41 5.67 17.01 6.42
C VAL A 41 6.45 16.60 5.17
N SER A 42 7.70 16.17 5.35
CA SER A 42 8.54 15.71 4.25
C SER A 42 7.99 14.41 3.62
N ALA A 43 8.27 14.19 2.33
CA ALA A 43 7.86 12.95 1.64
C ALA A 43 8.42 11.68 2.31
N GLY A 44 9.64 11.74 2.85
CA GLY A 44 10.27 10.60 3.54
C GLY A 44 9.54 10.25 4.85
N ASP A 45 9.32 11.25 5.70
CA ASP A 45 8.67 11.06 7.00
C ASP A 45 7.22 10.64 6.84
N TYR A 46 6.52 11.25 5.89
CA TYR A 46 5.15 10.87 5.52
C TYR A 46 5.08 9.39 5.11
N THR A 47 5.98 8.94 4.23
CA THR A 47 5.96 7.56 3.71
C THR A 47 6.19 6.55 4.84
N ALA A 48 7.14 6.83 5.74
CA ALA A 48 7.45 5.96 6.87
C ALA A 48 6.27 5.84 7.86
N GLU A 49 5.68 6.98 8.28
CA GLU A 49 4.57 6.97 9.22
C GLU A 49 3.27 6.46 8.59
N CYS A 50 3.02 6.73 7.31
CA CYS A 50 1.87 6.20 6.58
C CYS A 50 1.92 4.66 6.53
N ASN A 51 3.06 4.07 6.15
CA ASN A 51 3.24 2.62 6.14
C ASN A 51 3.00 1.99 7.52
N LYS A 52 3.50 2.63 8.58
CA LYS A 52 3.28 2.18 9.96
C LYS A 52 1.80 2.21 10.35
N LEU A 53 1.09 3.28 10.03
CA LEU A 53 -0.34 3.40 10.30
C LEU A 53 -1.16 2.37 9.50
N LEU A 54 -0.81 2.11 8.24
CA LEU A 54 -1.45 1.09 7.41
C LEU A 54 -1.27 -0.32 7.98
N LEU A 55 -0.06 -0.66 8.43
CA LEU A 55 0.23 -1.93 9.10
C LEU A 55 -0.56 -2.09 10.40
N GLN A 56 -0.60 -1.04 11.23
CA GLN A 56 -1.37 -1.03 12.48
C GLN A 56 -2.87 -1.20 12.20
N TYR A 57 -3.39 -0.49 11.20
CA TYR A 57 -4.78 -0.63 10.79
C TYR A 57 -5.09 -2.08 10.41
N LYS A 58 -4.27 -2.70 9.58
CA LYS A 58 -4.48 -4.10 9.13
C LYS A 58 -4.47 -5.09 10.29
N SER A 59 -3.65 -4.85 11.32
CA SER A 59 -3.62 -5.69 12.52
C SER A 59 -4.85 -5.48 13.41
N VAL A 60 -5.24 -4.23 13.67
CA VAL A 60 -6.39 -3.90 14.54
C VAL A 60 -7.72 -4.24 13.86
N SER A 61 -7.83 -4.07 12.55
CA SER A 61 -9.05 -4.38 11.79
C SER A 61 -9.39 -5.87 11.80
N GLN A 62 -8.40 -6.76 11.97
CA GLN A 62 -8.63 -8.21 12.11
C GLN A 62 -9.24 -8.59 13.47
N MET A 63 -9.13 -7.71 14.47
CA MET A 63 -9.70 -7.91 15.81
C MET A 63 -11.14 -7.40 15.92
N VAL A 64 -11.62 -6.67 14.90
CA VAL A 64 -12.97 -6.09 14.84
C VAL A 64 -13.77 -6.86 13.78
N SER A 65 -15.07 -7.04 14.00
CA SER A 65 -15.92 -7.75 13.04
C SER A 65 -16.14 -6.93 11.75
N ASN A 66 -16.28 -7.62 10.60
CA ASN A 66 -16.40 -6.96 9.29
C ASN A 66 -17.65 -6.05 9.17
N GLU A 67 -18.76 -6.43 9.82
CA GLU A 67 -19.98 -5.59 9.88
C GLU A 67 -19.69 -4.29 10.65
N GLU A 68 -18.99 -4.38 11.77
CA GLU A 68 -18.61 -3.21 12.57
C GLU A 68 -17.64 -2.30 11.82
N LEU A 69 -16.70 -2.86 11.03
CA LEU A 69 -15.74 -2.09 10.23
C LEU A 69 -16.43 -1.33 9.09
N GLY A 70 -17.38 -1.97 8.39
CA GLY A 70 -18.15 -1.38 7.31
C GLY A 70 -19.10 -0.27 7.77
N GLU A 71 -19.72 -0.43 8.93
CA GLU A 71 -20.60 0.57 9.54
C GLU A 71 -19.85 1.61 10.38
N PHE A 72 -18.58 1.37 10.73
CA PHE A 72 -17.81 2.19 11.66
C PHE A 72 -17.79 3.66 11.30
N THR A 73 -17.52 3.96 10.03
CA THR A 73 -17.40 5.33 9.53
C THR A 73 -18.74 6.07 9.57
N VAL A 74 -19.85 5.37 9.35
CA VAL A 74 -21.21 5.92 9.45
C VAL A 74 -21.62 6.09 10.91
N LYS A 75 -21.41 5.06 11.74
CA LYS A 75 -21.77 5.00 13.16
C LYS A 75 -21.08 6.10 13.97
N TYR A 76 -19.79 6.34 13.72
CA TYR A 76 -19.00 7.36 14.41
C TYR A 76 -18.85 8.66 13.61
N ARG A 77 -19.57 8.80 12.48
CA ARG A 77 -19.57 9.99 11.61
C ARG A 77 -18.16 10.47 11.22
N LEU A 78 -17.30 9.52 10.88
CA LEU A 78 -15.93 9.78 10.44
C LEU A 78 -15.95 10.29 9.00
N ASN A 79 -15.77 11.59 8.83
CA ASN A 79 -15.57 12.19 7.51
C ASN A 79 -14.08 12.22 7.16
N CYS A 80 -13.55 11.06 6.78
CA CYS A 80 -12.12 10.87 6.48
C CYS A 80 -11.91 10.35 5.05
N PRO A 81 -12.18 11.16 4.01
CA PRO A 81 -12.10 10.71 2.62
C PRO A 81 -10.67 10.39 2.18
N ALA A 82 -9.65 11.07 2.71
CA ALA A 82 -8.26 10.83 2.34
C ALA A 82 -7.75 9.53 2.96
N ALA A 83 -8.02 9.32 4.25
CA ALA A 83 -7.70 8.07 4.93
C ALA A 83 -8.41 6.88 4.29
N LYS A 84 -9.70 7.01 3.94
CA LYS A 84 -10.45 5.93 3.29
C LYS A 84 -9.78 5.47 1.99
N ARG A 85 -9.37 6.40 1.12
CA ARG A 85 -8.64 6.07 -0.11
C ARG A 85 -7.31 5.37 0.19
N ARG A 86 -6.55 5.84 1.19
CA ARG A 86 -5.29 5.18 1.58
C ARG A 86 -5.51 3.75 2.07
N LEU A 87 -6.54 3.53 2.87
CA LEU A 87 -6.86 2.22 3.42
C LEU A 87 -7.30 1.23 2.34
N GLU A 88 -8.04 1.71 1.33
CA GLU A 88 -8.41 0.92 0.14
C GLU A 88 -7.18 0.56 -0.71
N VAL A 89 -6.32 1.55 -0.98
CA VAL A 89 -5.16 1.39 -1.86
C VAL A 89 -4.00 0.64 -1.19
N GLY A 90 -3.84 0.77 0.13
CA GLY A 90 -2.82 0.04 0.91
C GLY A 90 -1.39 0.56 0.77
N ILE A 91 -1.17 1.66 0.04
CA ILE A 91 0.14 2.31 -0.11
C ILE A 91 0.06 3.84 0.06
N PRO A 92 1.15 4.49 0.54
CA PRO A 92 1.23 5.95 0.67
C PRO A 92 1.09 6.69 -0.67
N SER A 93 0.55 7.91 -0.62
CA SER A 93 0.33 8.80 -1.78
C SER A 93 1.63 9.13 -2.53
N THR A 94 2.78 9.12 -1.87
CA THR A 94 4.11 9.31 -2.48
C THR A 94 4.49 8.18 -3.42
N ILE A 95 4.11 6.94 -3.09
CA ILE A 95 4.33 5.77 -3.95
C ILE A 95 3.28 5.73 -5.04
N GLU A 96 2.05 6.09 -4.71
CA GLU A 96 0.92 6.09 -5.62
C GLU A 96 1.03 7.14 -6.74
N HIS A 97 1.44 8.36 -6.43
CA HIS A 97 1.41 9.50 -7.35
C HIS A 97 2.81 10.08 -7.59
N SER A 98 3.87 9.26 -7.48
CA SER A 98 5.22 9.69 -7.85
C SER A 98 5.27 10.09 -9.32
N ASN A 99 4.99 11.37 -9.55
CA ASN A 99 5.19 12.12 -10.77
C ASN A 99 6.22 13.19 -10.44
N ILE A 100 7.35 12.77 -9.84
CA ILE A 100 8.48 13.66 -9.56
C ILE A 100 8.99 14.10 -10.93
N GLY A 101 8.51 15.26 -11.36
CA GLY A 101 8.98 15.94 -12.54
C GLY A 101 10.47 16.22 -12.39
N SER A 102 11.21 15.83 -13.43
CA SER A 102 12.40 16.53 -13.92
C SER A 102 13.41 16.96 -12.84
N GLY A 103 14.20 16.00 -12.37
CA GLY A 103 15.46 16.25 -11.69
C GLY A 103 16.57 15.47 -12.39
N LEU A 104 17.19 16.08 -13.40
CA LEU A 104 18.28 15.51 -14.19
C LEU A 104 19.47 15.04 -13.34
N SER A 105 19.96 13.85 -13.72
CA SER A 105 21.38 13.48 -13.80
C SER A 105 22.08 13.03 -12.50
N VAL A 106 22.69 11.83 -12.59
CA VAL A 106 23.57 11.07 -11.65
C VAL A 106 22.94 9.81 -11.00
N ASN A 107 21.61 9.68 -10.90
CA ASN A 107 20.98 8.51 -10.26
C ASN A 107 20.23 7.55 -11.20
N ASN A 108 20.15 7.80 -12.52
CA ASN A 108 19.40 6.93 -13.45
C ASN A 108 19.88 5.49 -13.39
N ALA A 109 21.19 5.24 -13.48
CA ALA A 109 21.75 3.89 -13.37
C ALA A 109 21.40 3.21 -12.02
N LYS A 110 21.31 3.97 -10.93
CA LYS A 110 20.90 3.42 -9.63
C LYS A 110 19.41 3.08 -9.59
N HIS A 111 18.56 3.93 -10.17
CA HIS A 111 17.12 3.68 -10.27
C HIS A 111 16.81 2.51 -11.20
N VAL A 112 17.52 2.41 -12.33
CA VAL A 112 17.47 1.28 -13.26
C VAL A 112 17.91 0.00 -12.58
N ALA A 113 19.10 -0.01 -11.96
CA ALA A 113 19.61 -1.18 -11.26
C ALA A 113 18.69 -1.61 -10.11
N LYS A 114 18.09 -0.65 -9.39
CA LYS A 114 17.09 -0.94 -8.36
C LYS A 114 15.84 -1.58 -8.97
N ALA A 115 15.27 -1.01 -10.02
CA ALA A 115 14.09 -1.57 -10.68
C ALA A 115 14.34 -2.97 -11.23
N ILE A 116 15.46 -3.20 -11.94
CA ILE A 116 15.85 -4.52 -12.46
C ILE A 116 15.99 -5.53 -11.31
N ARG A 117 16.66 -5.15 -10.21
CA ARG A 117 16.76 -6.01 -9.03
C ARG A 117 15.39 -6.33 -8.46
N ASP A 118 14.50 -5.35 -8.33
CA ASP A 118 13.18 -5.55 -7.71
C ASP A 118 12.29 -6.42 -8.62
N PHE A 119 12.41 -6.31 -9.95
CA PHE A 119 11.81 -7.23 -10.93
C PHE A 119 12.30 -8.66 -10.72
N ILE A 120 13.63 -8.87 -10.70
CA ILE A 120 14.23 -10.19 -10.51
C ILE A 120 13.83 -10.78 -9.16
N THR A 121 13.88 -9.99 -8.10
CA THR A 121 13.50 -10.43 -6.74
C THR A 121 12.03 -10.85 -6.69
N THR A 122 11.14 -10.13 -7.38
CA THR A 122 9.71 -10.49 -7.47
C THR A 122 9.50 -11.78 -8.25
N MET A 123 10.14 -11.93 -9.42
CA MET A 123 10.09 -13.15 -10.24
C MET A 123 10.65 -14.37 -9.49
N ASP A 124 11.80 -14.22 -8.83
CA ASP A 124 12.42 -15.27 -8.02
C ASP A 124 11.52 -15.64 -6.85
N GLY A 125 10.91 -14.67 -6.18
CA GLY A 125 9.95 -14.92 -5.10
C GLY A 125 8.78 -15.79 -5.56
N LEU A 126 8.19 -15.46 -6.72
CA LEU A 126 7.10 -16.24 -7.31
C LEU A 126 7.56 -17.66 -7.70
N ASN A 127 8.74 -17.79 -8.32
CA ASN A 127 9.34 -19.09 -8.68
C ASN A 127 9.66 -19.97 -7.46
N LEU A 128 10.02 -19.36 -6.33
CA LEU A 128 10.26 -20.05 -5.06
C LEU A 128 8.97 -20.39 -4.29
N ASN A 129 7.81 -20.29 -4.94
CA ASN A 129 6.48 -20.49 -4.34
C ASN A 129 6.21 -19.57 -3.13
N MET A 130 6.70 -18.32 -3.15
CA MET A 130 6.23 -17.31 -2.22
C MET A 130 4.82 -16.87 -2.64
N ARG A 131 3.81 -17.46 -2.01
CA ARG A 131 2.39 -17.25 -2.39
C ARG A 131 1.61 -16.40 -1.41
N SER A 132 2.13 -16.26 -0.19
CA SER A 132 1.45 -15.55 0.89
C SER A 132 1.48 -14.04 0.67
N VAL A 133 0.35 -13.40 0.98
CA VAL A 133 0.13 -11.95 0.79
C VAL A 133 1.16 -11.12 1.54
N ASP A 134 1.53 -11.50 2.77
CA ASP A 134 2.52 -10.80 3.60
C ASP A 134 3.92 -10.75 2.97
N LYS A 135 4.25 -11.74 2.13
CA LYS A 135 5.52 -11.82 1.40
C LYS A 135 5.45 -11.14 0.04
N LEU A 136 4.34 -11.30 -0.68
CA LEU A 136 4.17 -10.75 -2.02
C LEU A 136 3.90 -9.24 -2.03
N HIS A 137 3.12 -8.76 -1.06
CA HIS A 137 2.72 -7.35 -1.02
C HIS A 137 3.92 -6.40 -0.87
N PRO A 138 4.91 -6.65 0.02
CA PRO A 138 6.11 -5.80 0.08
C PRO A 138 6.91 -5.82 -1.23
N LEU A 139 7.08 -6.98 -1.86
CA LEU A 139 7.84 -7.11 -3.12
C LEU A 139 7.21 -6.29 -4.26
N LEU A 140 5.90 -6.40 -4.44
CA LEU A 140 5.17 -5.63 -5.46
C LEU A 140 5.14 -4.14 -5.15
N SER A 141 5.06 -3.76 -3.88
CA SER A 141 5.11 -2.35 -3.46
C SER A 141 6.47 -1.74 -3.78
N ASP A 142 7.56 -2.44 -3.49
CA ASP A 142 8.92 -2.01 -3.79
C ASP A 142 9.15 -1.92 -5.31
N LEU A 143 8.66 -2.91 -6.06
CA LEU A 143 8.71 -2.91 -7.52
C LEU A 143 8.00 -1.69 -8.12
N LEU A 144 6.76 -1.44 -7.72
CA LEU A 144 5.99 -0.28 -8.20
C LEU A 144 6.68 1.04 -7.84
N GLN A 145 7.24 1.15 -6.62
CA GLN A 145 8.00 2.33 -6.22
C GLN A 145 9.23 2.54 -7.11
N SER A 146 9.95 1.46 -7.44
CA SER A 146 11.16 1.53 -8.26
C SER A 146 10.86 1.86 -9.72
N ILE A 147 9.75 1.36 -10.28
CA ILE A 147 9.24 1.77 -11.59
C ILE A 147 8.85 3.25 -11.58
N ASN A 148 8.20 3.73 -10.52
CA ASN A 148 7.81 5.14 -10.41
C ASN A 148 9.00 6.10 -10.19
N ALA A 149 10.09 5.61 -9.61
CA ALA A 149 11.32 6.38 -9.43
C ALA A 149 12.20 6.42 -10.69
N ALA A 150 11.94 5.58 -11.69
CA ALA A 150 12.70 5.53 -12.92
C ALA A 150 12.27 6.67 -13.87
N PRO A 151 13.13 7.68 -14.12
CA PRO A 151 12.72 8.92 -14.77
C PRO A 151 12.47 8.80 -16.28
N PHE A 152 12.95 7.73 -16.91
CA PHE A 152 12.73 7.44 -18.34
C PHE A 152 11.42 6.69 -18.58
N VAL A 153 10.78 6.17 -17.52
CA VAL A 153 9.52 5.45 -17.63
C VAL A 153 8.40 6.46 -17.83
N PRO A 154 7.61 6.37 -18.91
CA PRO A 154 6.49 7.27 -19.15
C PRO A 154 5.49 7.29 -17.99
N GLY A 155 4.80 8.42 -17.80
CA GLY A 155 3.75 8.56 -16.79
C GLY A 155 2.57 7.61 -17.02
N ASP A 156 2.32 7.27 -18.28
CA ASP A 156 1.28 6.38 -18.81
C ASP A 156 1.73 4.93 -19.00
N PHE A 157 2.86 4.53 -18.40
CA PHE A 157 3.33 3.14 -18.44
C PHE A 157 2.27 2.20 -17.86
N GLU A 158 1.66 1.37 -18.72
CA GLU A 158 0.49 0.52 -18.46
C GLU A 158 0.66 -0.34 -17.18
N TRP A 159 1.87 -0.85 -16.98
CA TRP A 159 2.22 -1.74 -15.86
C TRP A 159 2.10 -1.08 -14.49
N LYS A 160 2.16 0.26 -14.39
CA LYS A 160 1.92 0.98 -13.12
C LYS A 160 0.51 0.76 -12.61
N GLN A 161 -0.47 0.67 -13.52
CA GLN A 161 -1.85 0.40 -13.16
C GLN A 161 -2.04 -1.08 -12.81
N VAL A 162 -1.46 -1.98 -13.59
CA VAL A 162 -1.55 -3.44 -13.36
C VAL A 162 -1.02 -3.81 -11.97
N PHE A 163 0.19 -3.36 -11.59
CA PHE A 163 0.75 -3.68 -10.28
C PHE A 163 -0.01 -3.03 -9.12
N ARG A 164 -0.59 -1.85 -9.34
CA ARG A 164 -1.49 -1.24 -8.36
C ARG A 164 -2.74 -2.07 -8.14
N ASP A 165 -3.37 -2.58 -9.20
CA ASP A 165 -4.57 -3.40 -9.10
C ASP A 165 -4.28 -4.71 -8.34
N TRP A 166 -3.09 -5.28 -8.54
CA TRP A 166 -2.59 -6.40 -7.72
C TRP A 166 -2.39 -6.03 -6.26
N LEU A 167 -1.79 -4.88 -5.95
CA LEU A 167 -1.63 -4.42 -4.57
C LEU A 167 -2.98 -4.22 -3.89
N ILE A 168 -3.96 -3.63 -4.57
CA ILE A 168 -5.33 -3.48 -4.05
C ILE A 168 -5.94 -4.85 -3.75
N ARG A 169 -5.80 -5.82 -4.67
CA ARG A 169 -6.29 -7.19 -4.49
C ARG A 169 -5.65 -7.88 -3.29
N LEU A 170 -4.32 -7.81 -3.18
CA LEU A 170 -3.57 -8.37 -2.06
C LEU A 170 -3.91 -7.68 -0.72
N ASN A 171 -4.18 -6.38 -0.75
CA ASN A 171 -4.54 -5.64 0.45
C ASN A 171 -5.91 -6.06 1.00
N GLN A 172 -6.85 -6.45 0.13
CA GLN A 172 -8.16 -7.00 0.51
C GLN A 172 -8.08 -8.43 1.09
N MET A 173 -6.97 -9.13 0.92
CA MET A 173 -6.73 -10.47 1.46
C MET A 173 -6.03 -10.40 2.83
N LYS A 174 -6.17 -11.44 3.65
CA LYS A 174 -5.44 -11.53 4.93
C LYS A 174 -3.97 -11.77 4.64
N ALA A 175 -3.11 -11.35 5.57
CA ALA A 175 -1.67 -11.53 5.47
C ALA A 175 -1.24 -13.00 5.26
N SER A 176 -1.99 -13.95 5.86
CA SER A 176 -1.77 -15.39 5.75
C SER A 176 -2.38 -16.03 4.50
N ASP A 177 -3.23 -15.31 3.77
CA ASP A 177 -3.87 -15.87 2.59
C ASP A 177 -2.84 -16.00 1.45
N GLU A 178 -3.03 -17.00 0.61
CA GLU A 178 -2.14 -17.30 -0.51
C GLU A 178 -2.85 -17.05 -1.84
N LEU A 179 -2.09 -16.62 -2.85
CA LEU A 179 -2.56 -16.63 -4.23
C LEU A 179 -2.67 -18.08 -4.75
N ASP A 180 -3.72 -18.34 -5.51
CA ASP A 180 -3.90 -19.62 -6.21
C ASP A 180 -2.91 -19.78 -7.38
N ASP A 181 -2.80 -21.01 -7.92
CA ASP A 181 -1.85 -21.33 -8.99
C ASP A 181 -2.05 -20.48 -10.25
N ASP A 182 -3.30 -20.15 -10.58
CA ASP A 182 -3.62 -19.37 -11.77
C ASP A 182 -3.28 -17.89 -11.57
N GLN A 183 -3.55 -17.35 -10.38
CA GLN A 183 -3.17 -16.00 -9.96
C GLN A 183 -1.65 -15.83 -9.96
N VAL A 184 -0.89 -16.80 -9.43
CA VAL A 184 0.58 -16.76 -9.43
C VAL A 184 1.12 -16.79 -10.85
N ARG A 185 0.59 -17.65 -11.72
CA ARG A 185 0.98 -17.70 -13.15
C ARG A 185 0.67 -16.39 -13.88
N GLN A 186 -0.50 -15.82 -13.63
CA GLN A 186 -0.90 -14.54 -14.22
C GLN A 186 0.03 -13.41 -13.76
N LEU A 187 0.29 -13.32 -12.44
CA LEU A 187 1.19 -12.31 -11.89
C LEU A 187 2.62 -12.48 -12.43
N MET A 188 3.12 -13.72 -12.51
CA MET A 188 4.44 -14.01 -13.08
C MET A 188 4.54 -13.54 -14.54
N PHE A 189 3.54 -13.87 -15.37
CA PHE A 189 3.49 -13.44 -16.76
C PHE A 189 3.48 -11.92 -16.91
N GLU A 190 2.70 -11.22 -16.07
CA GLU A 190 2.64 -9.76 -16.09
C GLU A 190 3.95 -9.11 -15.62
N VAL A 191 4.61 -9.68 -14.60
CA VAL A 191 5.94 -9.22 -14.16
C VAL A 191 7.00 -9.43 -15.24
N GLU A 192 7.02 -10.59 -15.90
CA GLU A 192 7.96 -10.88 -17.00
C GLU A 192 7.73 -9.93 -18.20
N LYS A 193 6.47 -9.71 -18.58
CA LYS A 193 6.14 -8.81 -19.69
C LYS A 193 6.48 -7.36 -19.35
N ALA A 194 6.17 -6.91 -18.13
CA ALA A 194 6.57 -5.59 -17.65
C ALA A 194 8.09 -5.41 -17.62
N TYR A 195 8.85 -6.45 -17.28
CA TYR A 195 10.32 -6.43 -17.31
C TYR A 195 10.86 -6.30 -18.74
N ASN A 196 10.28 -7.03 -19.69
CA ASN A 196 10.65 -6.91 -21.11
C ASN A 196 10.34 -5.51 -21.65
N ASP A 197 9.12 -5.01 -21.43
CA ASP A 197 8.74 -3.66 -21.86
C ASP A 197 9.60 -2.57 -21.19
N PHE A 198 10.02 -2.78 -19.93
CA PHE A 198 10.95 -1.89 -19.24
C PHE A 198 12.36 -1.91 -19.85
N ASN A 199 12.86 -3.09 -20.25
CA ASN A 199 14.13 -3.20 -20.96
C ASN A 199 14.06 -2.62 -22.37
N ASP A 200 12.96 -2.82 -23.09
CA ASP A 200 12.74 -2.20 -24.39
C ASP A 200 12.78 -0.67 -24.24
N LEU A 201 12.12 -0.11 -23.22
CA LEU A 201 12.22 1.34 -22.93
C LEU A 201 13.64 1.80 -22.60
N LEU A 202 14.44 0.97 -21.92
CA LEU A 202 15.85 1.27 -21.66
C LEU A 202 16.67 1.32 -22.94
N ASP A 203 16.53 0.30 -23.79
CA ASP A 203 17.27 0.19 -25.05
C ASP A 203 16.90 1.29 -26.05
N HIS A 204 15.65 1.78 -26.02
CA HIS A 204 15.19 2.90 -26.85
C HIS A 204 15.42 4.28 -26.21
N SER A 205 16.01 4.34 -25.00
CA SER A 205 16.29 5.60 -24.29
C SER A 205 17.72 6.14 -24.51
N GLU A 206 18.53 5.49 -25.36
CA GLU A 206 19.83 5.98 -25.85
C GLU A 206 19.72 7.00 -27.01
#